data_AF-A0A6A3WV94-F1
#
_entry.id   AF-A0A6A3WV94-F1
#
_cell.length_a   1.000
_cell.length_b   1.000
_cell.length_c   1.000
_cell.angle_alpha   90.00
_cell.angle_beta   90.00
_cell.angle_gamma   90.00
#
_symmetry.space_group_name_H-M   'P 1'
#
loop_
_entity.id
_entity.type
_entity.pdbx_description
1 polymer ?
#
loop_
_entity_poly.entity_id
_entity_poly.type
_entity_poly.pdbx_seq_one_letter_code
_entity_poly.pdbx_strand_id
1 'polypeptide(L)'
;MKRYAIPEEECLIAMTHGVLDTLTVIQHDHIERGIKWVKREIKRRCAVADVTYSAAKWGEFWGYFERTWLEQYSIEVWNVFGLDNELIARTNNPLERFNRELNSRFPTPHPSMATFVTVIKTISQEYVRRVANVPRGRARRVAREVIQLPEVVDISADITSDVETTEAVAPSDNSTASVSVAL
;
A
#
# COMPACT_ATOMS: atom_id res chain seq x y z
N MET A 1 4.61 11.19 -1.25
CA MET A 1 5.56 11.61 -0.19
C MET A 1 6.62 12.59 -0.70
N LYS A 2 7.30 12.36 -1.83
CA LYS A 2 8.29 13.31 -2.41
C LYS A 2 7.78 14.76 -2.57
N ARG A 3 6.49 14.94 -2.94
CA ARG A 3 5.85 16.26 -3.04
C ARG A 3 5.85 17.05 -1.72
N TYR A 4 5.77 16.37 -0.59
CA TYR A 4 5.77 16.96 0.76
C TYR A 4 7.18 17.03 1.36
N ALA A 5 8.21 16.70 0.56
CA ALA A 5 9.61 16.66 0.98
C ALA A 5 9.87 15.84 2.26
N ILE A 6 9.05 14.81 2.52
CA ILE A 6 9.27 13.86 3.61
C ILE A 6 10.59 13.13 3.31
N PRO A 7 11.54 13.06 4.27
CA PRO A 7 12.80 12.33 4.13
C PRO A 7 12.59 10.89 3.66
N GLU A 8 13.52 10.39 2.85
CA GLU A 8 13.41 9.04 2.26
C GLU A 8 13.38 7.94 3.33
N GLU A 9 14.16 8.09 4.40
CA GLU A 9 14.18 7.16 5.53
C GLU A 9 12.81 7.05 6.21
N GLU A 10 12.16 8.19 6.48
CA GLU A 10 10.80 8.21 7.02
C GLU A 10 9.80 7.57 6.05
N CYS A 11 9.95 7.80 4.73
CA CYS A 11 9.11 7.18 3.72
C CYS A 11 9.27 5.66 3.70
N LEU A 12 10.51 5.15 3.78
CA LEU A 12 10.80 3.71 3.78
C LEU A 12 10.19 3.03 5.01
N ILE A 13 10.27 3.68 6.18
CA ILE A 13 9.62 3.21 7.41
C ILE A 13 8.10 3.11 7.23
N ALA A 14 7.46 4.17 6.71
CA ALA A 14 6.03 4.18 6.50
C ALA A 14 5.55 3.20 5.42
N MET A 15 6.37 2.93 4.42
CA MET A 15 6.10 1.97 3.33
C MET A 15 6.47 0.54 3.69
N THR A 16 6.99 0.29 4.90
CA THR A 16 7.25 -1.07 5.37
C THR A 16 5.93 -1.82 5.53
N HIS A 17 5.91 -3.08 5.14
CA HIS A 17 4.74 -3.96 5.26
C HIS A 17 4.18 -3.96 6.70
N GLY A 18 2.86 -3.85 6.82
CA GLY A 18 2.16 -3.75 8.10
C GLY A 18 2.23 -2.36 8.75
N VAL A 19 2.36 -1.29 7.96
CA VAL A 19 2.31 0.10 8.45
C VAL A 19 1.22 0.86 7.69
N LEU A 20 1.56 1.53 6.58
CA LEU A 20 0.56 2.31 5.83
C LEU A 20 -0.42 1.42 5.07
N ASP A 21 0.07 0.29 4.55
CA ASP A 21 -0.71 -0.75 3.87
C ASP A 21 -1.71 -1.45 4.79
N THR A 22 -1.59 -1.32 6.12
CA THR A 22 -2.60 -1.83 7.06
C THR A 22 -3.96 -1.16 6.83
N LEU A 23 -3.99 0.11 6.40
CA LEU A 23 -5.24 0.82 6.16
C LEU A 23 -6.07 0.18 5.03
N THR A 24 -5.45 -0.55 4.11
CA THR A 24 -6.17 -1.18 2.99
C THR A 24 -6.84 -2.48 3.38
N VAL A 25 -6.53 -3.05 4.55
CA VAL A 25 -7.00 -4.38 4.97
C VAL A 25 -7.81 -4.36 6.26
N ILE A 26 -8.02 -3.21 6.88
CA ILE A 26 -8.83 -3.10 8.11
C ILE A 26 -10.30 -2.87 7.76
N GLN A 27 -11.18 -3.24 8.67
CA GLN A 27 -12.62 -2.97 8.55
C GLN A 27 -12.88 -1.48 8.34
N HIS A 28 -13.89 -1.16 7.52
CA HIS A 28 -14.17 0.21 7.09
C HIS A 28 -14.50 1.15 8.26
N ASP A 29 -15.20 0.65 9.27
CA ASP A 29 -15.54 1.35 10.51
C ASP A 29 -14.31 1.64 11.39
N HIS A 30 -13.22 0.90 11.20
CA HIS A 30 -11.97 1.08 11.94
C HIS A 30 -10.98 2.01 11.25
N ILE A 31 -11.27 2.57 10.08
CA ILE A 31 -10.32 3.36 9.28
C ILE A 31 -9.81 4.59 10.02
N GLU A 32 -10.68 5.36 10.66
CA GLU A 32 -10.26 6.53 11.44
C GLU A 32 -9.31 6.16 12.58
N ARG A 33 -9.59 5.05 13.26
CA ARG A 33 -8.74 4.51 14.33
C ARG A 33 -7.43 3.97 13.77
N GLY A 34 -7.49 3.31 12.62
CA GLY A 34 -6.33 2.81 11.88
C GLY A 34 -5.38 3.93 11.51
N ILE A 35 -5.88 5.08 11.04
CA ILE A 35 -5.05 6.24 10.72
C ILE A 35 -4.28 6.72 11.95
N LYS A 36 -4.93 6.80 13.12
CA LYS A 36 -4.27 7.15 14.38
C LYS A 36 -3.20 6.13 14.76
N TRP A 37 -3.51 4.83 14.62
CA TRP A 37 -2.55 3.76 14.86
C TRP A 37 -1.34 3.86 13.93
N VAL A 38 -1.53 4.07 12.63
CA VAL A 38 -0.45 4.20 11.64
C VAL A 38 0.41 5.44 11.93
N LYS A 39 -0.22 6.59 12.26
CA LYS A 39 0.49 7.80 12.70
C LYS A 39 1.43 7.49 13.88
N ARG A 40 0.94 6.75 14.88
CA ARG A 40 1.74 6.33 16.04
C ARG A 40 2.83 5.33 15.65
N GLU A 41 2.51 4.35 14.81
CA GLU A 41 3.46 3.31 14.41
C GLU A 41 4.63 3.88 13.59
N ILE A 42 4.39 4.85 12.71
CA ILE A 42 5.45 5.57 12.00
C ILE A 42 6.34 6.31 13.00
N LYS A 43 5.76 7.09 13.93
CA LYS A 43 6.53 7.80 14.98
C LYS A 43 7.39 6.83 15.79
N ARG A 44 6.81 5.71 16.23
CA ARG A 44 7.48 4.66 17.01
C ARG A 44 8.64 4.04 16.23
N ARG A 45 8.45 3.67 14.96
CA ARG A 45 9.51 3.08 14.14
C ARG A 45 10.61 4.07 13.79
N CYS A 46 10.27 5.35 13.57
CA CYS A 46 11.27 6.40 13.43
C CYS A 46 12.14 6.51 14.69
N ALA A 47 11.53 6.51 15.89
CA ALA A 47 12.27 6.54 17.15
C ALA A 47 13.20 5.33 17.33
N VAL A 48 12.74 4.13 16.99
CA VAL A 48 13.56 2.89 17.06
C VAL A 48 14.73 2.92 16.06
N ALA A 49 14.52 3.54 14.89
CA ALA A 49 15.54 3.65 13.85
C ALA A 49 16.46 4.87 14.01
N ASP A 50 16.31 5.65 15.10
CA ASP A 50 17.02 6.92 15.33
C ASP A 50 16.81 7.96 14.19
N VAL A 51 15.64 7.92 13.57
CA VAL A 51 15.22 8.85 12.51
C VAL A 51 14.34 9.94 13.12
N THR A 52 14.66 11.20 12.86
CA THR A 52 13.86 12.34 13.35
C THR A 52 12.55 12.45 12.58
N TYR A 53 11.41 12.37 13.29
CA TYR A 53 10.08 12.44 12.68
C TYR A 53 9.68 13.86 12.28
N SER A 54 9.38 14.08 11.01
CA SER A 54 9.02 15.39 10.45
C SER A 54 7.53 15.71 10.64
N ALA A 55 7.10 16.09 11.85
CA ALA A 55 5.69 16.25 12.21
C ALA A 55 4.88 17.16 11.27
N ALA A 56 5.42 18.32 10.87
CA ALA A 56 4.73 19.24 9.97
C ALA A 56 4.49 18.64 8.58
N LYS A 57 5.50 17.96 8.01
CA LYS A 57 5.41 17.36 6.67
C LYS A 57 4.44 16.18 6.65
N TRP A 58 4.45 15.38 7.71
CA TRP A 58 3.47 14.32 7.88
C TRP A 58 2.06 14.87 8.05
N GLY A 59 1.88 15.98 8.77
CA GLY A 59 0.60 16.68 8.87
C GLY A 59 0.02 17.05 7.50
N GLU A 60 0.85 17.59 6.59
CA GLU A 60 0.42 17.89 5.21
C GLU A 60 0.05 16.64 4.42
N PHE A 61 0.84 15.56 4.55
CA PHE A 61 0.54 14.28 3.91
C PHE A 61 -0.79 13.70 4.39
N TRP A 62 -1.04 13.70 5.70
CA TRP A 62 -2.29 13.17 6.26
C TRP A 62 -3.49 14.02 5.87
N GLY A 63 -3.35 15.34 5.85
CA GLY A 63 -4.41 16.22 5.33
C GLY A 63 -4.71 15.96 3.84
N TYR A 64 -3.70 15.61 3.04
CA TYR A 64 -3.93 15.14 1.68
C TYR A 64 -4.59 13.76 1.64
N PHE A 65 -4.12 12.82 2.45
CA PHE A 65 -4.64 11.47 2.50
C PHE A 65 -6.13 11.46 2.81
N GLU A 66 -6.56 12.22 3.83
CA GLU A 66 -7.96 12.34 4.23
C GLU A 66 -8.82 12.91 3.08
N ARG A 67 -8.41 14.04 2.49
CA ARG A 67 -9.13 14.65 1.36
C ARG A 67 -9.23 13.72 0.13
N THR A 68 -8.20 12.96 -0.16
CA THR A 68 -8.19 12.09 -1.34
C THR A 68 -8.87 10.75 -1.09
N TRP A 69 -8.54 10.07 0.00
CA TRP A 69 -8.93 8.67 0.23
C TRP A 69 -10.14 8.49 1.13
N LEU A 70 -10.57 9.53 1.86
CA LEU A 70 -11.79 9.50 2.66
C LEU A 70 -12.90 10.36 2.08
N GLU A 71 -12.57 11.53 1.51
CA GLU A 71 -13.58 12.44 0.94
C GLU A 71 -13.82 12.21 -0.56
N GLN A 72 -12.77 12.13 -1.37
CA GLN A 72 -12.90 12.04 -2.84
C GLN A 72 -13.19 10.62 -3.33
N TYR A 73 -12.55 9.60 -2.74
CA TYR A 73 -12.75 8.19 -3.09
C TYR A 73 -13.45 7.45 -1.97
N SER A 74 -14.43 6.61 -2.31
CA SER A 74 -15.06 5.70 -1.35
C SER A 74 -14.04 4.66 -0.86
N ILE A 75 -14.12 4.31 0.44
CA ILE A 75 -13.28 3.29 1.09
C ILE A 75 -13.35 1.96 0.32
N GLU A 76 -14.52 1.59 -0.19
CA GLU A 76 -14.77 0.36 -0.95
C GLU A 76 -13.91 0.23 -2.23
N VAL A 77 -13.40 1.34 -2.76
CA VAL A 77 -12.64 1.35 -4.02
C VAL A 77 -11.17 0.98 -3.80
N TRP A 78 -10.64 1.16 -2.59
CA TRP A 78 -9.22 0.99 -2.28
C TRP A 78 -8.94 0.05 -1.12
N ASN A 79 -9.91 -0.17 -0.23
CA ASN A 79 -9.84 -1.15 0.83
C ASN A 79 -10.30 -2.53 0.30
N VAL A 80 -9.56 -3.57 0.68
CA VAL A 80 -9.75 -4.96 0.23
C VAL A 80 -10.20 -5.88 1.37
N PHE A 81 -10.57 -5.33 2.54
CA PHE A 81 -11.10 -6.10 3.65
C PHE A 81 -12.35 -6.89 3.22
N GLY A 82 -12.37 -8.18 3.56
CA GLY A 82 -13.47 -9.08 3.20
C GLY A 82 -13.47 -9.56 1.74
N LEU A 83 -12.45 -9.22 0.95
CA LEU A 83 -12.27 -9.85 -0.36
C LEU A 83 -11.56 -11.21 -0.21
N ASP A 84 -12.30 -12.29 -0.40
CA ASP A 84 -11.79 -13.68 -0.35
C ASP A 84 -10.88 -14.05 -1.54
N ASN A 85 -10.64 -13.13 -2.46
CA ASN A 85 -9.90 -13.41 -3.69
C ASN A 85 -8.40 -13.21 -3.49
N GLU A 86 -7.60 -14.21 -3.89
CA GLU A 86 -6.15 -14.07 -4.05
C GLU A 86 -5.85 -12.87 -4.96
N LEU A 87 -5.23 -11.83 -4.39
CA LEU A 87 -4.85 -10.63 -5.11
C LEU A 87 -3.66 -10.94 -6.01
N ILE A 88 -3.95 -11.15 -7.28
CA ILE A 88 -2.93 -11.40 -8.30
C ILE A 88 -2.63 -10.09 -9.01
N ALA A 89 -1.35 -9.70 -9.07
CA ALA A 89 -0.90 -8.54 -9.81
C ALA A 89 -1.24 -8.70 -11.31
N ARG A 90 -2.37 -8.14 -11.73
CA ARG A 90 -2.77 -8.06 -13.13
C ARG A 90 -2.50 -6.64 -13.61
N THR A 91 -1.32 -6.42 -14.19
CA THR A 91 -1.14 -5.22 -15.01
C THR A 91 -2.14 -5.31 -16.17
N ASN A 92 -2.97 -4.29 -16.32
CA ASN A 92 -4.04 -4.25 -17.31
C ASN A 92 -3.50 -3.95 -18.72
N ASN A 93 -2.42 -4.62 -19.11
CA ASN A 93 -1.80 -4.40 -20.41
C ASN A 93 -1.94 -5.58 -21.42
N PRO A 94 -3.13 -6.18 -21.59
CA PRO A 94 -3.37 -7.03 -22.75
C PRO A 94 -3.47 -6.19 -24.03
N LEU A 95 -3.99 -4.96 -23.97
CA LEU A 95 -4.21 -4.11 -25.14
C LEU A 95 -2.91 -3.56 -25.74
N GLU A 96 -2.00 -2.96 -24.96
CA GLU A 96 -0.75 -2.47 -25.56
C GLU A 96 0.15 -3.64 -25.98
N ARG A 97 0.11 -4.77 -25.25
CA ARG A 97 0.78 -6.00 -25.69
C ARG A 97 0.25 -6.47 -27.04
N PHE A 98 -1.08 -6.49 -27.21
CA PHE A 98 -1.69 -6.88 -28.47
C PHE A 98 -1.37 -5.86 -29.58
N ASN A 99 -1.43 -4.56 -29.30
CA ASN A 99 -1.09 -3.52 -30.26
C ASN A 99 0.37 -3.62 -30.72
N ARG A 100 1.30 -3.93 -29.81
CA ARG A 100 2.71 -4.17 -30.17
C ARG A 100 2.88 -5.41 -31.04
N GLU A 101 2.23 -6.51 -30.69
CA GLU A 101 2.22 -7.74 -31.51
C GLU A 101 1.67 -7.43 -32.91
N LEU A 102 0.54 -6.75 -32.98
CA LEU A 102 -0.11 -6.36 -34.22
C LEU A 102 0.84 -5.51 -35.08
N ASN A 103 1.45 -4.48 -34.51
CA ASN A 103 2.41 -3.62 -35.21
C ASN A 103 3.66 -4.37 -35.68
N SER A 104 4.14 -5.35 -34.92
CA SER A 104 5.31 -6.16 -35.31
C SER A 104 5.04 -7.12 -36.47
N ARG A 105 3.77 -7.52 -36.66
CA ARG A 105 3.35 -8.49 -37.68
C ARG A 105 3.03 -7.85 -39.02
N PHE A 106 2.74 -6.56 -39.04
CA PHE A 106 2.50 -5.83 -40.28
C PHE A 106 3.81 -5.39 -40.93
N PRO A 107 4.08 -5.81 -42.18
CA PRO A 107 5.32 -5.45 -42.87
C PRO A 107 5.33 -3.98 -43.34
N THR A 108 4.15 -3.36 -43.47
CA THR A 108 3.98 -1.97 -43.90
C THR A 108 2.91 -1.27 -43.06
N PRO A 109 2.98 0.07 -42.91
CA PRO A 109 1.96 0.85 -42.20
C PRO A 109 0.56 0.77 -42.85
N HIS A 110 0.52 0.55 -44.16
CA HIS A 110 -0.73 0.49 -44.95
C HIS A 110 -0.79 -0.84 -45.73
N PRO A 111 -1.18 -1.94 -45.07
CA PRO A 111 -1.32 -3.24 -45.72
C PRO A 111 -2.55 -3.26 -46.65
N SER A 112 -2.53 -4.15 -47.64
CA SER A 112 -3.75 -4.47 -48.39
C SER A 112 -4.77 -5.18 -47.50
N MET A 113 -6.05 -5.13 -47.88
CA MET A 113 -7.11 -5.83 -47.14
C MET A 113 -6.83 -7.35 -47.02
N ALA A 114 -6.30 -7.97 -48.07
CA ALA A 114 -5.94 -9.39 -48.07
C ALA A 114 -4.81 -9.70 -47.07
N THR A 115 -3.77 -8.86 -47.04
CA THR A 115 -2.68 -8.98 -46.06
C THR A 115 -3.20 -8.76 -44.64
N PHE A 116 -4.05 -7.76 -44.44
CA PHE A 116 -4.69 -7.47 -43.16
C PHE A 116 -5.45 -8.67 -42.60
N VAL A 117 -6.39 -9.22 -43.37
CA VAL A 117 -7.19 -10.39 -42.96
C VAL A 117 -6.29 -11.60 -42.67
N THR A 118 -5.25 -11.81 -43.49
CA THR A 118 -4.33 -12.94 -43.32
C THR A 118 -3.54 -12.84 -42.02
N VAL A 119 -2.99 -11.66 -41.70
CA VAL A 119 -2.22 -11.43 -40.46
C VAL A 119 -3.12 -11.61 -39.24
N ILE A 120 -4.32 -11.02 -39.23
CA ILE A 120 -5.27 -11.15 -38.11
C ILE A 120 -5.70 -12.60 -37.90
N LYS A 121 -5.98 -13.34 -39.00
CA LYS A 121 -6.31 -14.76 -38.93
C LYS A 121 -5.17 -15.57 -38.34
N THR A 122 -3.93 -15.28 -38.72
CA THR A 122 -2.74 -15.96 -38.23
C THR A 122 -2.55 -15.74 -36.72
N ILE A 123 -2.61 -14.47 -36.26
CA ILE A 123 -2.51 -14.13 -34.83
C ILE A 123 -3.61 -14.83 -34.02
N SER A 124 -4.85 -14.82 -34.54
CA SER A 124 -5.99 -15.49 -33.90
C SER A 124 -5.79 -17.01 -33.78
N GLN A 125 -5.30 -17.67 -34.84
CA GLN A 125 -5.02 -19.11 -34.82
C GLN A 125 -3.90 -19.47 -33.86
N GLU A 126 -2.82 -18.69 -33.83
CA GLU A 126 -1.73 -18.87 -32.87
C GLU A 126 -2.20 -18.70 -31.42
N TYR A 127 -3.07 -17.72 -31.17
CA TYR A 127 -3.67 -17.51 -29.86
C TYR A 127 -4.49 -18.73 -29.41
N VAL A 128 -5.40 -19.23 -30.26
CA VAL A 128 -6.19 -20.43 -29.96
C VAL A 128 -5.30 -21.64 -29.70
N ARG A 129 -4.26 -21.85 -30.50
CA ARG A 129 -3.27 -22.92 -30.28
C ARG A 129 -2.56 -22.76 -28.94
N ARG A 130 -2.12 -21.55 -28.59
CA ARG A 130 -1.46 -21.26 -27.31
C ARG A 130 -2.39 -21.56 -26.15
N VAL A 131 -3.64 -21.13 -26.19
CA VAL A 131 -4.65 -21.40 -25.16
C VAL A 131 -4.89 -22.91 -25.02
N ALA A 132 -5.03 -23.64 -26.13
CA ALA A 132 -5.20 -25.10 -26.11
C ALA A 132 -3.97 -25.86 -25.61
N ASN A 133 -2.77 -25.31 -25.78
CA ASN A 133 -1.51 -25.91 -25.32
C ASN A 133 -1.28 -25.78 -23.81
N VAL A 134 -1.91 -24.80 -23.15
CA VAL A 134 -1.81 -24.59 -21.70
C VAL A 134 -2.28 -25.80 -20.88
N PRO A 135 -3.52 -26.31 -21.04
CA PRO A 135 -3.96 -27.49 -20.28
C PRO A 135 -3.19 -28.76 -20.67
N ARG A 136 -2.57 -28.79 -21.85
CA ARG A 136 -1.75 -29.92 -22.34
C ARG A 136 -0.30 -29.88 -21.84
N GLY A 137 0.06 -28.89 -21.00
CA GLY A 137 1.43 -28.71 -20.50
C GLY A 137 2.45 -28.25 -21.56
N ARG A 138 2.01 -27.97 -22.80
CA ARG A 138 2.87 -27.55 -23.92
C ARG A 138 3.11 -26.05 -23.96
N ALA A 139 2.41 -25.29 -23.13
CA ALA A 139 2.64 -23.86 -22.92
C ALA A 139 2.46 -23.53 -21.44
N ARG A 140 3.36 -22.74 -20.86
CA ARG A 140 3.28 -22.33 -19.46
C ARG A 140 2.46 -21.05 -19.32
N ARG A 141 1.57 -20.98 -18.34
CA ARG A 141 1.00 -19.69 -17.92
C ARG A 141 2.11 -18.86 -17.28
N VAL A 142 2.14 -17.56 -17.58
CA VAL A 142 3.03 -16.64 -16.87
C VAL A 142 2.64 -16.71 -15.39
N ALA A 143 3.59 -17.16 -14.55
CA ALA A 143 3.43 -17.10 -13.11
C ALA A 143 3.36 -15.62 -12.74
N ARG A 144 2.31 -15.25 -12.02
CA ARG A 144 2.13 -13.88 -11.55
C ARG A 144 2.46 -13.86 -10.08
N GLU A 145 3.00 -12.73 -9.66
CA GLU A 145 3.23 -12.48 -8.26
C GLU A 145 1.88 -12.39 -7.55
N VAL A 146 1.78 -13.13 -6.46
CA VAL A 146 0.68 -13.09 -5.52
C VAL A 146 0.99 -11.95 -4.56
N ILE A 147 0.10 -10.97 -4.48
CA ILE A 147 0.23 -9.86 -3.56
C ILE A 147 -0.08 -10.39 -2.16
N GLN A 148 0.94 -10.36 -1.30
CA GLN A 148 0.77 -10.65 0.11
C GLN A 148 0.17 -9.41 0.77
N LEU A 149 -1.03 -9.57 1.33
CA LEU A 149 -1.64 -8.53 2.14
C LEU A 149 -1.10 -8.59 3.58
N PRO A 150 -1.00 -7.43 4.26
CA PRO A 150 -0.71 -7.43 5.68
C PRO A 150 -1.80 -8.17 6.46
N GLU A 151 -1.37 -8.83 7.52
CA GLU A 151 -2.28 -9.44 8.48
C GLU A 151 -3.12 -8.34 9.14
N VAL A 152 -4.41 -8.59 9.34
CA VAL A 152 -5.32 -7.62 9.96
C VAL A 152 -4.85 -7.39 11.39
N VAL A 153 -4.33 -6.20 11.66
CA VAL A 153 -3.97 -5.78 13.02
C VAL A 153 -5.25 -5.49 13.79
N ASP A 154 -5.41 -6.10 14.97
CA ASP A 154 -6.50 -5.76 15.88
C ASP A 154 -6.24 -4.38 16.50
N ILE A 155 -6.91 -3.36 15.96
CA ILE A 155 -6.68 -1.98 16.38
C ILE A 155 -7.48 -1.74 17.67
N SER A 156 -6.76 -1.85 18.81
CA SER A 156 -7.33 -1.62 20.15
C SER A 156 -8.22 -0.38 20.23
N ALA A 157 -9.38 -0.54 20.84
CA ALA A 157 -10.40 0.50 21.00
C ALA A 157 -9.92 1.75 21.76
N ASP A 158 -8.82 1.64 22.51
CA ASP A 158 -8.30 2.70 23.38
C ASP A 158 -7.50 3.78 22.62
N ILE A 159 -7.30 3.61 21.30
CA ILE A 159 -6.58 4.60 20.47
C ILE A 159 -7.52 5.77 20.15
N THR A 160 -7.65 6.67 21.12
CA THR A 160 -8.44 7.90 21.01
C THR A 160 -7.62 9.06 20.41
N SER A 161 -6.29 8.98 20.50
CA SER A 161 -5.33 10.04 20.18
C SER A 161 -4.09 9.48 19.46
N ASP A 162 -3.47 10.29 18.59
CA ASP A 162 -2.18 10.02 17.93
C ASP A 162 -0.97 10.54 18.75
N VAL A 163 -1.23 10.96 19.99
CA VAL A 163 -0.24 11.36 21.01
C VAL A 163 -0.06 10.21 21.99
N GLU A 164 1.16 9.71 22.14
CA GLU A 164 1.49 8.76 23.20
C GLU A 164 1.28 9.44 24.56
N THR A 165 0.48 8.81 25.43
CA THR A 165 0.45 9.19 26.85
C THR A 165 1.80 8.81 27.42
N THR A 166 2.71 9.77 27.48
CA THR A 166 3.92 9.65 28.27
C THR A 166 3.50 9.65 29.73
N GLU A 167 3.33 8.46 30.32
CA GLU A 167 3.42 8.33 31.77
C GLU A 167 4.84 8.72 32.17
N ALA A 168 5.02 10.01 32.46
CA ALA A 168 6.19 10.52 33.15
C ALA A 168 6.21 9.88 34.53
N VAL A 169 7.12 8.93 34.72
CA VAL A 169 7.52 8.43 36.04
C VAL A 169 7.89 9.63 36.91
N ALA A 170 7.05 9.92 37.89
CA ALA A 170 7.31 10.97 38.87
C ALA A 170 8.58 10.63 39.66
N PRO A 171 9.53 11.58 39.84
CA PRO A 171 10.66 11.35 40.71
C PRO A 171 10.19 11.26 42.15
N SER A 172 10.63 10.20 42.84
CA SER A 172 10.45 9.97 44.26
C SER A 172 11.20 11.03 45.07
N ASP A 173 10.47 12.00 45.62
CA ASP A 173 11.01 12.88 46.66
C ASP A 173 10.98 12.14 48.01
N ASN A 174 12.16 11.68 48.42
CA ASN A 174 12.39 11.18 49.77
C ASN A 174 12.19 12.32 50.79
N SER A 175 11.33 12.05 51.76
CA SER A 175 11.10 12.89 52.92
C SER A 175 12.38 13.10 53.74
N THR A 176 12.70 14.35 54.06
CA THR A 176 13.56 14.68 55.21
C THR A 176 12.76 15.60 56.13
N ALA A 177 12.25 15.03 57.22
CA ALA A 177 11.65 15.77 58.33
C ALA A 177 12.70 16.03 59.41
N SER A 178 13.00 17.31 59.60
CA SER A 178 13.26 18.06 60.85
C SER A 178 14.00 17.41 62.02
N VAL A 179 15.05 18.09 62.50
CA VAL A 179 15.26 18.29 63.95
C VAL A 179 15.71 19.74 64.20
N SER A 180 14.85 20.51 64.85
CA SER A 180 15.16 21.77 65.50
C SER A 180 15.92 21.50 66.80
N VAL A 181 17.01 22.24 67.06
CA VAL A 181 17.66 22.26 68.39
C VAL A 181 17.46 23.64 68.99
N ALA A 182 16.77 23.66 70.13
CA ALA A 182 16.72 24.78 71.05
C ALA A 182 17.61 24.46 72.25
N LEU A 183 18.62 25.31 72.49
CA LEU A 183 19.08 25.86 73.77
C LEU A 183 20.33 26.71 73.54
#